data_AF-A0A1X1X6P0-F1
#
_entry.id   AF-A0A1X1X6P0-F1
#
_cell.length_a   1.000
_cell.length_b   1.000
_cell.length_c   1.000
_cell.angle_alpha   90.00
_cell.angle_beta   90.00
_cell.angle_gamma   90.00
#
_symmetry.space_group_name_H-M   'P 1'
#
loop_
_entity.id
_entity.type
_entity.pdbx_description
1 polymer ?
#
loop_
_entity_poly.entity_id
_entity_poly.type
_entity_poly.pdbx_seq_one_letter_code
_entity_poly.pdbx_strand_id
1 'polypeptide(L)'
;MRADWLRSTQARSLLAITFGISLVLGGAFLAVDQLHATPADALKVSGPPLSDGQSRVQAVGAAADIVSAAQLRPTSAGYLLMSCRDRDNPPYQGAVYLTFTIPADTRADAYLPAVAKALAADGWVEGRISPGGHPYSRSVSKNAVTALIYRDDDNANLGVARVYGECRNTSDHRTDSTGWVDVTGEIRG
;
A
#
# COMPACT_ATOMS: atom_id res chain seq x y z
N MET A 1 9.50 48.71 -39.54
CA MET A 1 10.21 48.67 -38.24
C MET A 1 11.36 47.70 -38.39
N ARG A 2 12.62 48.19 -38.36
CA ARG A 2 13.82 47.39 -38.64
C ARG A 2 14.23 46.57 -37.41
N ALA A 3 14.52 45.29 -37.61
CA ALA A 3 14.97 44.34 -36.60
C ALA A 3 16.45 44.54 -36.20
N ASP A 4 16.88 45.78 -36.01
CA ASP A 4 18.28 46.11 -35.66
C ASP A 4 18.60 45.81 -34.18
N TRP A 5 17.57 45.61 -33.35
CA TRP A 5 17.70 45.31 -31.92
C TRP A 5 18.29 43.91 -31.63
N LEU A 6 18.16 42.96 -32.55
CA LEU A 6 18.71 41.59 -32.41
C LEU A 6 20.25 41.50 -32.58
N ARG A 7 20.89 42.61 -32.97
CA ARG A 7 22.36 42.70 -33.12
C ARG A 7 23.07 43.22 -31.87
N SER A 8 22.33 43.71 -30.87
CA SER A 8 22.89 44.14 -29.59
C SER A 8 23.30 42.93 -28.74
N THR A 9 24.55 42.92 -28.29
CA THR A 9 25.10 41.89 -27.38
C THR A 9 24.31 41.84 -26.07
N GLN A 10 23.78 42.97 -25.62
CA GLN A 10 22.92 43.05 -24.43
C GLN A 10 21.55 42.39 -24.68
N ALA A 11 20.93 42.64 -25.84
CA ALA A 11 19.65 42.02 -26.18
C ALA A 11 19.77 40.49 -26.32
N ARG A 12 20.87 39.99 -26.90
CA ARG A 12 21.17 38.55 -26.98
C ARG A 12 21.39 37.93 -25.62
N SER A 13 22.09 38.62 -24.72
CA SER A 13 22.35 38.14 -23.36
C SER A 13 21.06 38.04 -22.54
N LEU A 14 20.18 39.05 -22.63
CA LEU A 14 18.88 39.03 -21.96
C LEU A 14 17.99 37.91 -22.47
N LEU A 15 17.89 37.72 -23.79
CA LEU A 15 17.12 36.62 -24.37
C LEU A 15 17.66 35.24 -23.96
N ALA A 16 18.98 35.06 -23.94
CA ALA A 16 19.61 33.82 -23.50
C ALA A 16 19.35 33.54 -22.02
N ILE A 17 19.41 34.56 -21.16
CA ILE A 17 19.11 34.45 -19.72
C ILE A 17 17.63 34.07 -19.52
N THR A 18 16.71 34.75 -20.19
CA THR A 18 15.28 34.45 -20.08
C THR A 18 14.99 33.01 -20.54
N PHE A 19 15.55 32.59 -21.68
CA PHE A 19 15.36 31.24 -22.19
C PHE A 19 15.96 30.18 -21.25
N GLY A 20 17.15 30.46 -20.68
CA GLY A 20 17.79 29.60 -19.69
C GLY A 20 16.95 29.44 -18.41
N ILE A 21 16.41 30.54 -17.88
CA ILE A 21 15.52 30.51 -16.71
C ILE A 21 14.25 29.71 -17.01
N SER A 22 13.62 29.92 -18.17
CA SER A 22 12.43 29.17 -18.57
C SER A 22 12.69 27.67 -18.72
N LEU A 23 13.85 27.29 -19.27
CA LEU A 23 14.28 25.88 -19.38
C LEU A 23 14.55 25.24 -18.01
N VAL A 24 15.22 25.95 -17.12
CA VAL A 24 15.51 25.46 -15.76
C VAL A 24 14.21 25.31 -14.95
N LEU A 25 13.32 26.29 -15.02
CA LEU A 25 12.02 26.23 -14.34
C LEU A 25 11.12 25.13 -14.92
N GLY A 26 11.08 24.99 -16.25
CA GLY A 26 10.32 23.92 -16.91
C GLY A 26 10.88 22.53 -16.57
N GLY A 27 12.21 22.38 -16.54
CA GLY A 27 12.85 21.12 -16.15
C GLY A 27 12.64 20.78 -14.68
N ALA A 28 12.72 21.77 -13.78
CA ALA A 28 12.42 21.59 -12.36
C ALA A 28 10.95 21.20 -12.13
N PHE A 29 10.01 21.82 -12.86
CA PHE A 29 8.59 21.47 -12.79
C PHE A 29 8.34 20.02 -13.21
N LEU A 30 8.91 19.57 -14.33
CA LEU A 30 8.79 18.17 -14.77
C LEU A 30 9.43 17.17 -13.79
N ALA A 31 10.56 17.53 -13.18
CA ALA A 31 11.19 16.68 -12.16
C ALA A 31 10.34 16.59 -10.89
N VAL A 32 9.74 17.70 -10.47
CA VAL A 32 8.82 17.75 -9.32
C VAL A 32 7.52 17.02 -9.63
N ASP A 33 6.99 17.12 -10.84
CA ASP A 33 5.80 16.38 -11.30
C ASP A 33 6.06 14.87 -11.35
N GLN A 34 7.24 14.42 -11.80
CA GLN A 34 7.63 13.00 -11.70
C GLN A 34 7.77 12.50 -10.26
N LEU A 35 8.12 13.38 -9.32
CA LEU A 35 8.13 13.06 -7.89
C LEU A 35 6.72 13.09 -7.28
N HIS A 36 5.80 13.84 -7.88
CA HIS A 36 4.38 13.92 -7.49
C HIS A 36 3.46 12.96 -8.23
N ALA A 37 3.93 12.29 -9.30
CA ALA A 37 3.24 11.18 -9.93
C ALA A 37 2.92 10.16 -8.83
N THR A 38 1.67 10.18 -8.39
CA THR A 38 1.23 9.45 -7.21
C THR A 38 1.12 7.97 -7.57
N PRO A 39 1.27 7.04 -6.60
CA PRO A 39 0.96 5.62 -6.80
C PRO A 39 -0.41 5.35 -7.45
N ALA A 40 -1.33 6.33 -7.36
CA ALA A 40 -2.64 6.32 -7.98
C ALA A 40 -2.62 6.27 -9.52
N ASP A 41 -1.64 6.89 -10.19
CA ASP A 41 -1.50 6.84 -11.66
C ASP A 41 -0.82 5.54 -12.13
N ALA A 42 -0.18 4.81 -11.21
CA ALA A 42 0.51 3.55 -11.47
C ALA A 42 -0.34 2.30 -11.16
N LEU A 43 -1.60 2.47 -10.75
CA LEU A 43 -2.56 1.37 -10.56
C LEU A 43 -3.00 0.80 -11.90
N LYS A 44 -2.08 0.11 -12.56
CA LYS A 44 -2.33 -0.63 -13.79
C LYS A 44 -3.16 -1.85 -13.44
N VAL A 45 -4.49 -1.68 -13.42
CA VAL A 45 -5.46 -2.78 -13.31
C VAL A 45 -5.18 -3.76 -14.45
N SER A 46 -4.44 -4.82 -14.14
CA SER A 46 -4.00 -5.81 -15.12
C SER A 46 -4.81 -7.08 -14.89
N GLY A 47 -5.47 -7.57 -15.93
CA GLY A 47 -6.36 -8.72 -15.86
C GLY A 47 -7.84 -8.36 -15.71
N PRO A 48 -8.75 -9.35 -15.82
CA PRO A 48 -10.19 -9.12 -15.74
C PRO A 48 -10.61 -8.55 -14.38
N PRO A 49 -11.72 -7.79 -14.27
CA PRO A 49 -12.23 -7.34 -12.99
C PRO A 49 -12.51 -8.52 -12.03
N LEU A 50 -12.29 -8.29 -10.74
CA LEU A 50 -12.71 -9.23 -9.68
C LEU A 50 -14.09 -8.85 -9.16
N SER A 51 -14.92 -9.84 -8.85
CA SER A 51 -16.15 -9.62 -8.08
C SER A 51 -15.85 -9.36 -6.60
N ASP A 52 -16.85 -8.89 -5.87
CA ASP A 52 -16.80 -8.71 -4.41
C ASP A 52 -16.44 -10.02 -3.71
N GLY A 53 -17.08 -11.11 -4.13
CA GLY A 53 -16.82 -12.45 -3.61
C GLY A 53 -15.39 -12.91 -3.88
N GLN A 54 -14.87 -12.69 -5.09
CA GLN A 54 -13.48 -13.04 -5.42
C GLN A 54 -12.47 -12.21 -4.61
N SER A 55 -12.73 -10.91 -4.46
CA SER A 55 -11.91 -9.99 -3.66
C SER A 55 -11.89 -10.41 -2.19
N ARG A 56 -13.05 -10.82 -1.65
CA ARG A 56 -13.18 -11.33 -0.29
C ARG A 56 -12.42 -12.63 -0.08
N VAL A 57 -12.65 -13.62 -0.94
CA VAL A 57 -11.97 -14.93 -0.88
C VAL A 57 -10.46 -14.75 -0.93
N GLN A 58 -9.97 -13.86 -1.80
CA GLN A 58 -8.55 -13.56 -1.88
C GLN A 58 -8.00 -12.96 -0.58
N ALA A 59 -8.63 -11.91 -0.03
CA ALA A 59 -8.11 -11.23 1.15
C ALA A 59 -8.27 -12.05 2.44
N VAL A 60 -9.45 -12.65 2.67
CA VAL A 60 -9.73 -13.48 3.85
C VAL A 60 -8.92 -14.78 3.79
N GLY A 61 -8.81 -15.41 2.61
CA GLY A 61 -7.99 -16.61 2.42
C GLY A 61 -6.51 -16.35 2.70
N ALA A 62 -5.98 -15.21 2.25
CA ALA A 62 -4.60 -14.83 2.56
C ALA A 62 -4.38 -14.49 4.05
N ALA A 63 -5.38 -13.88 4.71
CA ALA A 63 -5.31 -13.68 6.16
C ALA A 63 -5.29 -15.01 6.93
N ALA A 64 -6.09 -15.99 6.52
CA ALA A 64 -6.07 -17.34 7.09
C ALA A 64 -4.73 -18.05 6.82
N ASP A 65 -4.16 -17.90 5.62
CA ASP A 65 -2.82 -18.41 5.27
C ASP A 65 -1.75 -17.85 6.20
N ILE A 66 -1.77 -16.53 6.46
CA ILE A 66 -0.84 -15.86 7.39
C ILE A 66 -0.99 -16.41 8.81
N VAL A 67 -2.23 -16.56 9.30
CA VAL A 67 -2.48 -17.11 10.63
C VAL A 67 -1.94 -18.52 10.74
N SER A 68 -2.20 -19.36 9.74
CA SER A 68 -1.76 -20.75 9.71
C SER A 68 -0.23 -20.86 9.62
N ALA A 69 0.39 -20.21 8.64
CA ALA A 69 1.83 -20.31 8.37
C ALA A 69 2.68 -19.79 9.55
N ALA A 70 2.25 -18.72 10.21
CA ALA A 70 2.96 -18.15 11.36
C ALA A 70 2.40 -18.60 12.73
N GLN A 71 1.42 -19.50 12.76
CA GLN A 71 0.78 -20.01 13.98
C GLN A 71 0.29 -18.89 14.90
N LEU A 72 -0.30 -17.85 14.31
CA LEU A 72 -0.77 -16.68 15.05
C LEU A 72 -2.00 -17.02 15.88
N ARG A 73 -2.19 -16.28 16.97
CA ARG A 73 -3.41 -16.35 17.80
C ARG A 73 -4.28 -15.13 17.52
N PRO A 74 -5.22 -15.20 16.55
CA PRO A 74 -6.04 -14.05 16.17
C PRO A 74 -7.02 -13.69 17.29
N THR A 75 -7.07 -12.41 17.64
CA THR A 75 -8.01 -11.84 18.62
C THR A 75 -9.25 -11.27 17.94
N SER A 76 -9.09 -10.58 16.81
CA SER A 76 -10.18 -10.08 15.97
C SER A 76 -9.73 -9.93 14.52
N ALA A 77 -10.67 -10.04 13.58
CA ALA A 77 -10.44 -9.64 12.20
C ALA A 77 -11.69 -9.07 11.54
N GLY A 78 -11.51 -7.95 10.85
CA GLY A 78 -12.54 -7.32 10.02
C GLY A 78 -12.15 -7.38 8.55
N TYR A 79 -13.15 -7.53 7.68
CA TYR A 79 -13.04 -7.41 6.23
C TYR A 79 -13.82 -6.19 5.71
N LEU A 80 -13.29 -5.50 4.68
CA LEU A 80 -14.04 -4.55 3.86
C LEU A 80 -13.48 -4.46 2.44
N LEU A 81 -14.25 -3.85 1.53
CA LEU A 81 -13.76 -3.43 0.22
C LEU A 81 -13.22 -2.00 0.33
N MET A 82 -11.91 -1.87 0.14
CA MET A 82 -11.18 -0.60 0.32
C MET A 82 -10.87 -0.01 -1.05
N SER A 83 -11.16 1.28 -1.26
CA SER A 83 -10.71 1.96 -2.48
C SER A 83 -9.19 1.94 -2.56
N CYS A 84 -8.67 1.64 -3.74
CA CYS A 84 -7.23 1.70 -4.02
C CYS A 84 -6.77 3.07 -4.48
N ARG A 85 -7.71 3.92 -4.92
CA ARG A 85 -7.42 5.23 -5.50
C ARG A 85 -7.47 6.31 -4.44
N ASP A 86 -8.59 6.34 -3.73
CA ASP A 86 -8.90 7.33 -2.72
C ASP A 86 -9.73 6.66 -1.62
N ARG A 87 -10.78 7.31 -1.13
CA ARG A 87 -11.66 6.74 -0.10
C ARG A 87 -12.81 5.94 -0.70
N ASP A 88 -13.35 6.40 -1.82
CA ASP A 88 -14.69 6.06 -2.25
C ASP A 88 -14.74 5.57 -3.71
N ASN A 89 -13.73 5.83 -4.54
CA ASN A 89 -13.80 5.51 -5.96
C ASN A 89 -13.15 4.14 -6.28
N PRO A 90 -13.68 3.38 -7.26
CA PRO A 90 -13.00 2.16 -7.73
C PRO A 90 -11.60 2.45 -8.30
N PRO A 91 -10.76 1.44 -8.57
CA PRO A 91 -10.98 0.06 -8.18
C PRO A 91 -10.84 -0.12 -6.66
N TYR A 92 -11.57 -1.08 -6.12
CA TYR A 92 -11.47 -1.53 -4.74
C TYR A 92 -10.62 -2.80 -4.67
N GLN A 93 -10.08 -3.05 -3.49
CA GLN A 93 -9.41 -4.28 -3.10
C GLN A 93 -10.10 -4.86 -1.88
N GLY A 94 -10.09 -6.19 -1.74
CA GLY A 94 -10.40 -6.82 -0.46
C GLY A 94 -9.33 -6.44 0.56
N ALA A 95 -9.74 -5.96 1.72
CA ALA A 95 -8.85 -5.61 2.81
C ALA A 95 -9.26 -6.34 4.10
N VAL A 96 -8.29 -6.90 4.81
CA VAL A 96 -8.48 -7.48 6.15
C VAL A 96 -7.61 -6.75 7.15
N TYR A 97 -8.21 -6.34 8.26
CA TYR A 97 -7.49 -5.87 9.45
C TYR A 97 -7.60 -6.96 10.52
N LEU A 98 -6.48 -7.63 10.79
CA LEU A 98 -6.37 -8.70 11.78
C LEU A 98 -5.52 -8.22 12.96
N THR A 99 -5.96 -8.49 14.18
CA THR A 99 -5.15 -8.38 15.40
C THR A 99 -4.84 -9.77 15.96
N PHE A 100 -3.65 -9.95 16.51
CA PHE A 100 -3.21 -11.21 17.12
C PHE A 100 -2.39 -10.97 18.39
N THR A 101 -2.37 -11.97 19.27
CA THR A 101 -1.58 -11.90 20.50
C THR A 101 -0.08 -12.03 20.22
N ILE A 102 0.72 -11.14 20.80
CA ILE A 102 2.15 -11.34 21.02
C ILE A 102 2.32 -11.97 22.41
N PRO A 103 2.97 -13.15 22.52
CA PRO A 103 3.20 -13.80 23.81
C PRO A 103 3.92 -12.87 24.80
N ALA A 104 3.42 -12.80 26.04
CA ALA A 104 3.89 -11.85 27.05
C ALA A 104 5.37 -12.05 27.48
N ASP A 105 5.90 -13.25 27.26
CA ASP A 105 7.30 -13.62 27.53
C ASP A 105 8.23 -13.31 26.34
N THR A 106 7.71 -12.77 25.24
CA THR A 106 8.47 -12.49 24.02
C THR A 106 8.50 -11.01 23.69
N ARG A 107 9.69 -10.49 23.38
CA ARG A 107 9.83 -9.11 22.89
C ARG A 107 9.33 -8.99 21.45
N ALA A 108 8.55 -7.94 21.16
CA ALA A 108 7.98 -7.73 19.82
C ALA A 108 9.04 -7.62 18.70
N ASP A 109 10.22 -7.09 19.00
CA ASP A 109 11.34 -6.96 18.06
C ASP A 109 12.03 -8.31 17.75
N ALA A 110 11.74 -9.36 18.52
CA ALA A 110 12.12 -10.73 18.22
C ALA A 110 10.94 -11.52 17.61
N TYR A 111 9.73 -11.30 18.12
CA TYR A 111 8.53 -12.01 17.67
C TYR A 111 8.16 -11.69 16.22
N LEU A 112 8.09 -10.41 15.83
CA LEU A 112 7.64 -10.02 14.49
C LEU A 112 8.60 -10.45 13.38
N PRO A 113 9.94 -10.38 13.55
CA PRO A 113 10.86 -11.01 12.60
C PRO A 113 10.69 -12.53 12.50
N ALA A 114 10.38 -13.23 13.59
CA ALA A 114 10.12 -14.66 13.55
C ALA A 114 8.84 -14.99 12.77
N VAL A 115 7.79 -14.16 12.90
CA VAL A 115 6.57 -14.24 12.07
C VAL A 115 6.92 -14.07 10.59
N ALA A 116 7.67 -13.03 10.22
CA ALA A 116 8.07 -12.82 8.82
C ALA A 116 8.88 -14.00 8.26
N LYS A 117 9.78 -14.57 9.07
CA LYS A 117 10.55 -15.77 8.69
C LYS A 117 9.66 -16.99 8.47
N ALA A 118 8.65 -17.20 9.32
CA ALA A 118 7.70 -18.30 9.16
C ALA A 118 6.89 -18.16 7.87
N LEU A 119 6.40 -16.96 7.58
CA LEU A 119 5.72 -16.65 6.32
C LEU A 119 6.64 -16.88 5.11
N ALA A 120 7.91 -16.48 5.22
CA ALA A 120 8.88 -16.71 4.16
C ALA A 120 9.13 -18.19 3.88
N ALA A 121 9.14 -19.03 4.93
CA ALA A 121 9.21 -20.48 4.78
C ALA A 121 7.97 -21.08 4.08
N ASP A 122 6.82 -20.40 4.16
CA ASP A 122 5.58 -20.75 3.47
C ASP A 122 5.42 -20.07 2.10
N GLY A 123 6.50 -19.48 1.57
CA GLY A 123 6.53 -18.91 0.22
C GLY A 123 6.02 -17.48 0.10
N TRP A 124 5.79 -16.79 1.22
CA TRP A 124 5.69 -15.34 1.21
C TRP A 124 7.06 -14.71 0.96
N VAL A 125 7.08 -13.55 0.32
CA VAL A 125 8.31 -12.81 0.01
C VAL A 125 8.34 -11.55 0.84
N GLU A 126 9.39 -11.37 1.64
CA GLU A 126 9.57 -10.15 2.43
C GLU A 126 9.90 -8.96 1.51
N GLY A 127 9.16 -7.88 1.69
CA GLY A 127 9.37 -6.62 0.99
C GLY A 127 10.70 -5.99 1.39
N ARG A 128 11.40 -5.41 0.43
CA ARG A 128 12.71 -4.77 0.65
C ARG A 128 12.63 -3.48 1.47
N ILE A 129 11.45 -2.88 1.55
CA ILE A 129 11.19 -1.63 2.27
C ILE A 129 10.22 -1.94 3.40
N SER A 130 10.67 -1.71 4.64
CA SER A 130 9.81 -1.76 5.81
C SER A 130 8.78 -0.62 5.69
N PRO A 131 7.48 -0.90 5.76
CA PRO A 131 6.45 0.13 5.63
C PRO A 131 6.60 1.10 6.81
N GLY A 132 6.92 2.36 6.52
CA GLY A 132 7.12 3.37 7.55
C GLY A 132 5.89 3.54 8.45
N GLY A 133 6.09 4.10 9.64
CA GLY A 133 4.98 4.49 10.54
C GLY A 133 4.73 3.55 11.73
N HIS A 134 5.28 2.33 11.75
CA HIS A 134 5.18 1.44 12.91
C HIS A 134 6.52 0.77 13.25
N PRO A 135 6.89 0.65 14.54
CA PRO A 135 8.10 -0.07 14.94
C PRO A 135 8.09 -1.52 14.46
N TYR A 136 9.23 -1.98 13.93
CA TYR A 136 9.46 -3.36 13.49
C TYR A 136 8.49 -3.85 12.40
N SER A 137 7.88 -2.92 11.67
CA SER A 137 6.96 -3.27 10.61
C SER A 137 7.66 -4.08 9.52
N ARG A 138 6.92 -5.03 8.95
CA ARG A 138 7.32 -5.90 7.85
C ARG A 138 6.26 -5.86 6.79
N SER A 139 6.69 -5.79 5.53
CA SER A 139 5.81 -6.06 4.40
C SER A 139 6.15 -7.45 3.88
N VAL A 140 5.14 -8.25 3.58
CA VAL A 140 5.29 -9.54 2.90
C VAL A 140 4.28 -9.63 1.77
N SER A 141 4.61 -10.34 0.69
CA SER A 141 3.68 -10.58 -0.41
C SER A 141 3.72 -12.03 -0.88
N LYS A 142 2.56 -12.53 -1.31
CA LYS A 142 2.42 -13.87 -1.91
C LYS A 142 1.34 -13.76 -2.97
N ASN A 143 1.64 -14.23 -4.17
CA ASN A 143 0.82 -14.01 -5.35
C ASN A 143 0.58 -12.50 -5.56
N ALA A 144 -0.68 -12.08 -5.64
CA ALA A 144 -1.08 -10.70 -5.82
C ALA A 144 -1.60 -10.03 -4.53
N VAL A 145 -1.29 -10.62 -3.36
CA VAL A 145 -1.67 -10.10 -2.05
C VAL A 145 -0.44 -9.56 -1.32
N THR A 146 -0.60 -8.39 -0.68
CA THR A 146 0.40 -7.80 0.21
C THR A 146 -0.13 -7.75 1.63
N ALA A 147 0.71 -8.05 2.62
CA ALA A 147 0.40 -7.87 4.02
C ALA A 147 1.44 -6.99 4.72
N LEU A 148 0.98 -6.17 5.66
CA LEU A 148 1.81 -5.38 6.56
C LEU A 148 1.64 -5.95 7.97
N ILE A 149 2.75 -6.33 8.60
CA ILE A 149 2.78 -6.92 9.94
C ILE A 149 3.58 -6.01 10.84
N TYR A 150 2.99 -5.58 11.95
CA TYR A 150 3.63 -4.66 12.90
C TYR A 150 3.05 -4.83 14.30
N ARG A 151 3.68 -4.22 15.30
CA ARG A 151 3.15 -4.18 16.67
C ARG A 151 2.12 -3.07 16.77
N ASP A 152 1.02 -3.31 17.45
CA ASP A 152 0.08 -2.25 17.80
C ASP A 152 0.78 -1.15 18.63
N ASP A 153 0.45 0.11 18.35
CA ASP A 153 1.10 1.26 18.98
C ASP A 153 0.56 1.51 20.40
N ASP A 154 -0.72 1.22 20.61
CA ASP A 154 -1.42 1.47 21.89
C ASP A 154 -1.31 0.26 22.82
N ASN A 155 -1.13 -0.96 22.28
CA ASN A 155 -1.00 -2.19 23.05
C ASN A 155 0.18 -3.05 22.62
N ALA A 156 1.25 -3.02 23.42
CA ALA A 156 2.47 -3.77 23.13
C ALA A 156 2.31 -5.30 23.07
N ASN A 157 1.23 -5.85 23.61
CA ASN A 157 0.92 -7.28 23.59
C ASN A 157 0.12 -7.72 22.36
N LEU A 158 -0.17 -6.79 21.44
CA LEU A 158 -0.87 -7.07 20.20
C LEU A 158 0.02 -6.81 18.99
N GLY A 159 -0.08 -7.71 18.03
CA GLY A 159 0.39 -7.49 16.67
C GLY A 159 -0.80 -7.26 15.75
N VAL A 160 -0.54 -6.55 14.67
CA VAL A 160 -1.50 -6.24 13.62
C VAL A 160 -0.99 -6.82 12.31
N ALA A 161 -1.89 -7.45 11.55
CA ALA A 161 -1.68 -7.81 10.16
C ALA A 161 -2.75 -7.11 9.31
N ARG A 162 -2.33 -6.19 8.44
CA ARG A 162 -3.20 -5.61 7.40
C ARG A 162 -2.95 -6.32 6.09
N VAL A 163 -3.97 -6.96 5.53
CA VAL A 163 -3.88 -7.75 4.30
C VAL A 163 -4.66 -7.03 3.20
N TYR A 164 -4.04 -6.93 2.03
CA TYR A 164 -4.51 -6.15 0.89
C TYR A 164 -4.46 -7.02 -0.37
N GLY A 165 -5.63 -7.28 -0.95
CA GLY A 165 -5.78 -8.01 -2.21
C GLY A 165 -5.51 -7.16 -3.44
N GLU A 166 -5.98 -7.64 -4.58
CA GLU A 166 -5.82 -6.94 -5.85
C GLU A 166 -6.81 -5.78 -6.00
N CYS A 167 -6.31 -4.67 -6.50
CA CYS A 167 -7.10 -3.50 -6.89
C CYS A 167 -7.79 -3.71 -8.25
N ARG A 168 -8.70 -4.67 -8.30
CA ARG A 168 -9.39 -5.09 -9.53
C ARG A 168 -10.91 -5.15 -9.39
N ASN A 169 -11.47 -4.84 -8.24
CA ASN A 169 -12.92 -4.74 -8.09
C ASN A 169 -13.41 -3.39 -8.60
N THR A 170 -14.26 -3.38 -9.64
CA THR A 170 -14.81 -2.16 -10.25
C THR A 170 -16.29 -1.94 -9.95
N SER A 171 -16.89 -2.74 -9.06
CA SER A 171 -18.23 -2.51 -8.53
C SER A 171 -18.31 -1.15 -7.83
N ASP A 172 -19.50 -0.56 -7.75
CA ASP A 172 -19.72 0.71 -7.07
C ASP A 172 -20.14 0.49 -5.61
N HIS A 173 -19.28 0.88 -4.67
CA HIS A 173 -19.51 0.72 -3.24
C HIS A 173 -19.68 2.05 -2.50
N ARG A 174 -19.83 3.17 -3.23
CA ARG A 174 -19.94 4.52 -2.63
C ARG A 174 -21.15 4.69 -1.70
N THR A 175 -22.17 3.85 -1.89
CA THR A 175 -23.41 3.88 -1.09
C THR A 175 -23.50 2.74 -0.08
N ASP A 176 -22.48 1.89 0.00
CA ASP A 176 -22.50 0.75 0.91
C ASP A 176 -22.40 1.22 2.36
N SER A 177 -22.90 0.40 3.28
CA SER A 177 -22.69 0.65 4.70
C SER A 177 -21.19 0.58 5.00
N THR A 178 -20.61 1.72 5.37
CA THR A 178 -19.20 1.81 5.75
C THR A 178 -19.01 1.09 7.09
N GLY A 179 -18.42 -0.09 7.06
CA GLY A 179 -18.22 -0.91 8.26
C GLY A 179 -17.42 -2.16 7.96
N TRP A 180 -16.62 -2.58 8.94
CA TRP A 180 -15.93 -3.87 8.88
C TRP A 180 -16.93 -5.00 9.09
N VAL A 181 -16.91 -5.99 8.21
CA VAL A 181 -17.58 -7.27 8.41
C VAL A 181 -16.68 -8.14 9.27
N ASP A 182 -17.19 -8.64 10.40
CA ASP A 182 -16.42 -9.57 11.24
C ASP A 182 -16.19 -10.89 10.49
N VAL A 183 -14.91 -11.25 10.34
CA VAL A 183 -14.45 -12.49 9.70
C VAL A 183 -13.57 -13.30 10.65
N THR A 184 -13.55 -12.97 11.95
CA THR A 184 -12.66 -13.62 12.93
C THR A 184 -12.88 -15.13 12.97
N GLY A 185 -14.13 -15.59 12.81
CA GLY A 185 -14.48 -17.02 12.79
C GLY A 185 -13.95 -17.78 11.56
N GLU A 186 -13.60 -17.08 10.48
CA GLU A 186 -13.19 -17.70 9.21
C GLU A 186 -11.67 -17.86 9.07
N ILE A 187 -10.91 -17.18 9.92
CA ILE A 187 -9.44 -17.16 9.87
C ILE A 187 -8.78 -17.86 11.06
N ARG A 188 -9.57 -18.34 12.01
CA ARG A 188 -9.07 -19.19 13.11
C ARG A 188 -8.78 -20.57 12.52
N GLY A 189 -7.50 -20.96 12.53
CA GLY A 189 -7.05 -22.29 12.15
C GLY A 189 -7.59 -23.38 13.07
#